data_AF-A0A1Z9C4J8-F1
#
_entry.id   AF-A0A1Z9C4J8-F1
#
_cell.length_a   1.000
_cell.length_b   1.000
_cell.length_c   1.000
_cell.angle_alpha   90.00
_cell.angle_beta   90.00
_cell.angle_gamma   90.00
#
_symmetry.space_group_name_H-M   'P 1'
#
loop_
_entity.id
_entity.type
_entity.pdbx_description
1 polymer ?
#
loop_
_entity_poly.entity_id
_entity_poly.type
_entity_poly.pdbx_seq_one_letter_code
_entity_poly.pdbx_strand_id
1 'polypeptide(L)'
;MKPMYQQAPENTLASLVHGMEMFDAIEFDIRLTKDEQVVIHHDRSVSIDRSGFDKRSPYVEDWELEELLELGFCSLEMLLEHTDIQKAVNEQGKVLVVESKRPSLKVKKSGGWFEKNKHDAHMGKTMHHAEQLLDQYDIPKQSTVHYAFHKSMKNATTLGGIQRSWSTLLPTIRPFGGRNTHRLLALPEYVLTPFSRLMRKHQRNGSPMMPCAIEYLQSPTNMVPLGTTVGLKGRQLKRLNTIRKGFPVYVWPVKPSIEYDVLNAGLSALTDESDPTLTWLPSGHARWNQPATLPLDEAQRQRLDQATKENHLQILNELQDEVVPWKECDESRKRELLTFWRTKWQWSRSVDELLDQELRSGSMPWELVRMIGHRGAGKTKRPVL
;
A
#
# COMPACT_ATOMS: atom_id res chain seq x y z
N MET A 1 1.62 -22.70 -27.07
CA MET A 1 0.80 -22.06 -26.01
C MET A 1 1.69 -21.08 -25.27
N LYS A 2 1.31 -19.81 -25.13
CA LYS A 2 2.03 -18.91 -24.20
C LYS A 2 1.87 -19.49 -22.78
N PRO A 3 2.91 -19.52 -21.94
CA PRO A 3 2.77 -19.98 -20.57
C PRO A 3 1.71 -19.12 -19.88
N MET A 4 0.79 -19.78 -19.15
CA MET A 4 -0.21 -19.12 -18.33
C MET A 4 0.52 -18.40 -17.19
N TYR A 5 0.16 -17.14 -16.92
CA TYR A 5 0.73 -16.40 -15.81
C TYR A 5 0.55 -17.18 -14.50
N GLN A 6 1.63 -17.29 -13.72
CA GLN A 6 1.62 -17.90 -12.41
C GLN A 6 2.06 -16.87 -11.39
N GLN A 7 1.13 -16.48 -10.52
CA GLN A 7 1.40 -15.53 -9.44
C GLN A 7 2.48 -16.08 -8.51
N ALA A 8 3.55 -15.30 -8.33
CA ALA A 8 4.60 -15.61 -7.36
C ALA A 8 4.04 -15.53 -5.92
N PRO A 9 4.60 -16.30 -4.97
CA PRO A 9 4.11 -16.28 -3.61
C PRO A 9 4.25 -14.92 -2.93
N GLU A 10 3.27 -14.53 -2.11
CA GLU A 10 3.24 -13.21 -1.47
C GLU A 10 4.51 -12.91 -0.66
N ASN A 11 4.96 -11.64 -0.64
CA ASN A 11 6.13 -11.20 0.12
C ASN A 11 7.46 -11.91 -0.24
N THR A 12 7.54 -12.55 -1.41
CA THR A 12 8.80 -13.04 -1.99
C THR A 12 9.43 -11.96 -2.87
N LEU A 13 10.75 -12.03 -3.06
CA LEU A 13 11.45 -11.10 -3.97
C LEU A 13 10.80 -11.08 -5.37
N ALA A 14 10.51 -12.26 -5.93
CA ALA A 14 9.85 -12.38 -7.23
C ALA A 14 8.48 -11.68 -7.27
N SER A 15 7.65 -11.83 -6.24
CA SER A 15 6.35 -11.16 -6.16
C SER A 15 6.46 -9.63 -6.05
N LEU A 16 7.49 -9.15 -5.34
CA LEU A 16 7.71 -7.73 -5.07
C LEU A 16 8.27 -7.01 -6.30
N VAL A 17 9.23 -7.64 -6.99
CA VAL A 17 9.76 -7.13 -8.26
C VAL A 17 8.66 -7.10 -9.32
N HIS A 18 7.91 -8.19 -9.49
CA HIS A 18 6.76 -8.24 -10.41
C HIS A 18 5.71 -7.16 -10.10
N GLY A 19 5.36 -6.98 -8.83
CA GLY A 19 4.44 -5.93 -8.39
C GLY A 19 4.96 -4.52 -8.71
N MET A 20 6.27 -4.29 -8.51
CA MET A 20 6.90 -3.00 -8.77
C MET A 20 7.00 -2.69 -10.26
N GLU A 21 7.22 -3.69 -11.11
CA GLU A 21 7.17 -3.54 -12.56
C GLU A 21 5.76 -3.16 -13.03
N MET A 22 4.74 -3.87 -12.51
CA MET A 22 3.35 -3.73 -12.93
C MET A 22 2.68 -2.43 -12.47
N PHE A 23 2.99 -1.95 -11.26
CA PHE A 23 2.20 -0.89 -10.59
C PHE A 23 3.03 0.33 -10.20
N ASP A 24 2.40 1.39 -9.68
CA ASP A 24 3.09 2.62 -9.24
C ASP A 24 3.79 2.46 -7.87
N ALA A 25 3.50 1.37 -7.15
CA ALA A 25 3.99 1.11 -5.81
C ALA A 25 3.81 -0.36 -5.43
N ILE A 26 4.53 -0.78 -4.38
CA ILE A 26 4.29 -2.05 -3.71
C ILE A 26 4.06 -1.82 -2.22
N GLU A 27 3.20 -2.67 -1.65
CA GLU A 27 3.09 -2.86 -0.22
C GLU A 27 3.69 -4.21 0.16
N PHE A 28 4.34 -4.27 1.31
CA PHE A 28 4.89 -5.51 1.86
C PHE A 28 5.00 -5.46 3.37
N ASP A 29 5.05 -6.65 3.95
CA ASP A 29 5.00 -6.84 5.40
C ASP A 29 6.39 -7.12 5.95
N ILE A 30 6.80 -6.46 7.04
CA ILE A 30 8.10 -6.71 7.68
C ILE A 30 7.96 -7.20 9.12
N ARG A 31 8.93 -8.03 9.53
CA ARG A 31 9.12 -8.54 10.90
C ARG A 31 10.58 -8.45 11.30
N LEU A 32 10.81 -8.52 12.61
CA LEU A 32 12.14 -8.54 13.20
C LEU A 32 12.51 -9.96 13.63
N THR A 33 13.66 -10.45 13.18
CA THR A 33 14.22 -11.76 13.51
C THR A 33 14.88 -11.77 14.89
N LYS A 34 15.37 -12.93 15.32
CA LYS A 34 15.99 -13.12 16.63
C LYS A 34 17.30 -12.33 16.81
N ASP A 35 18.09 -12.24 15.75
CA ASP A 35 19.31 -11.44 15.53
C ASP A 35 19.03 -9.99 15.11
N GLU A 36 17.77 -9.56 15.17
CA GLU A 36 17.38 -8.16 14.98
C GLU A 36 17.57 -7.64 13.55
N GLN A 37 17.49 -8.54 12.57
CA GLN A 37 17.45 -8.21 11.16
C GLN A 37 16.00 -8.20 10.63
N VAL A 38 15.80 -7.58 9.46
CA VAL A 38 14.46 -7.33 8.91
C VAL A 38 14.13 -8.33 7.80
N VAL A 39 13.15 -9.19 8.08
CA VAL A 39 12.60 -10.15 7.12
C VAL A 39 11.26 -9.67 6.58
N ILE A 40 11.00 -9.89 5.29
CA ILE A 40 9.71 -9.62 4.67
C ILE A 40 8.81 -10.83 4.89
N HIS A 41 7.81 -10.68 5.76
CA HIS A 41 6.83 -11.73 6.05
C HIS A 41 5.58 -11.24 6.78
N HIS A 42 4.40 -11.70 6.32
CA HIS A 42 3.12 -11.29 6.90
C HIS A 42 2.81 -11.96 8.24
N ASP A 43 2.91 -13.28 8.33
CA ASP A 43 2.36 -14.06 9.44
C ASP A 43 3.32 -14.12 10.62
N ARG A 44 2.79 -14.20 11.84
CA ARG A 44 3.63 -14.41 13.04
C ARG A 44 4.41 -15.71 12.98
N SER A 45 3.82 -16.70 12.33
CA SER A 45 4.42 -18.00 12.18
C SER A 45 5.11 -18.11 10.83
N VAL A 46 6.29 -18.74 10.83
CA VAL A 46 7.03 -19.06 9.63
C VAL A 46 6.12 -19.86 8.70
N SER A 47 5.91 -19.40 7.46
CA SER A 47 4.92 -19.98 6.54
C SER A 47 5.48 -21.13 5.71
N ILE A 48 5.96 -22.16 6.41
CA ILE A 48 6.46 -23.42 5.87
C ILE A 48 5.57 -24.59 6.31
N ASP A 49 5.77 -25.76 5.71
CA ASP A 49 5.11 -26.98 6.13
C ASP A 49 5.47 -27.39 7.57
N ARG A 50 4.54 -28.07 8.24
CA ARG A 50 4.72 -28.47 9.66
C ARG A 50 5.93 -29.36 9.89
N SER A 51 6.31 -30.16 8.91
CA SER A 51 7.52 -31.00 8.94
C SER A 51 8.80 -30.16 8.97
N GLY A 52 8.78 -28.95 8.43
CA GLY A 52 9.95 -28.05 8.34
C GLY A 52 10.33 -27.38 9.66
N PHE A 53 9.50 -27.48 10.71
CA PHE A 53 9.83 -26.86 11.99
C PHE A 53 10.84 -27.67 12.81
N ASP A 54 10.95 -28.99 12.64
CA ASP A 54 11.85 -29.87 13.41
C ASP A 54 12.01 -29.48 14.90
N LYS A 55 10.89 -29.37 15.63
CA LYS A 55 10.80 -28.95 17.05
C LYS A 55 11.20 -27.50 17.36
N ARG A 56 11.57 -26.68 16.37
CA ARG A 56 11.83 -25.23 16.50
C ARG A 56 10.55 -24.47 16.83
N SER A 57 10.72 -23.24 17.32
CA SER A 57 9.61 -22.33 17.57
C SER A 57 8.85 -22.03 16.27
N PRO A 58 7.51 -21.96 16.29
CA PRO A 58 6.77 -21.59 15.11
C PRO A 58 6.87 -20.10 14.78
N TYR A 59 7.40 -19.25 15.66
CA TYR A 59 7.34 -17.79 15.53
C TYR A 59 8.59 -17.21 14.88
N VAL A 60 8.40 -16.29 13.94
CA VAL A 60 9.47 -15.62 13.18
C VAL A 60 10.48 -14.94 14.10
N GLU A 61 10.00 -14.34 15.19
CA GLU A 61 10.85 -13.61 16.13
C GLU A 61 11.84 -14.51 16.93
N ASP A 62 11.74 -15.83 16.76
CA ASP A 62 12.64 -16.82 17.37
C ASP A 62 13.63 -17.47 16.37
N TRP A 63 13.62 -17.05 15.10
CA TRP A 63 14.53 -17.53 14.03
C TRP A 63 15.58 -16.46 13.71
N GLU A 64 16.81 -16.87 13.41
CA GLU A 64 17.81 -15.98 12.81
C GLU A 64 17.46 -15.70 11.34
N LEU A 65 17.94 -14.59 10.75
CA LEU A 65 17.61 -14.29 9.36
C LEU A 65 18.13 -15.34 8.39
N GLU A 66 19.39 -15.78 8.56
CA GLU A 66 20.03 -16.77 7.69
C GLU A 66 19.19 -18.05 7.58
N GLU A 67 18.64 -18.52 8.70
CA GLU A 67 17.78 -19.71 8.73
C GLU A 67 16.48 -19.52 7.93
N LEU A 68 15.96 -18.30 7.87
CA LEU A 68 14.79 -17.96 7.05
C LEU A 68 15.20 -17.82 5.57
N LEU A 69 16.37 -17.29 5.27
CA LEU A 69 16.86 -17.19 3.89
C LEU A 69 17.10 -18.58 3.27
N GLU A 70 17.64 -19.52 4.04
CA GLU A 70 17.79 -20.94 3.63
C GLU A 70 16.44 -21.59 3.26
N LEU A 71 15.35 -21.13 3.87
CA LEU A 71 13.99 -21.59 3.58
C LEU A 71 13.35 -20.86 2.39
N GLY A 72 14.01 -19.85 1.82
CA GLY A 72 13.54 -19.08 0.68
C GLY A 72 12.75 -17.80 1.03
N PHE A 73 12.80 -17.34 2.29
CA PHE A 73 12.25 -16.03 2.65
C PHE A 73 13.10 -14.89 2.05
N CYS A 74 12.50 -13.70 1.95
CA CYS A 74 13.15 -12.50 1.45
C CYS A 74 13.49 -11.56 2.62
N SER A 75 14.73 -11.07 2.70
CA SER A 75 15.08 -9.98 3.61
C SER A 75 14.73 -8.62 3.00
N LEU A 76 14.59 -7.59 3.83
CA LEU A 76 14.43 -6.22 3.34
C LEU A 76 15.68 -5.78 2.55
N GLU A 77 16.87 -6.18 3.00
CA GLU A 77 18.12 -5.86 2.32
C GLU A 77 18.15 -6.43 0.89
N MET A 78 17.76 -7.70 0.70
CA MET A 78 17.66 -8.31 -0.64
C MET A 78 16.73 -7.54 -1.58
N LEU A 79 15.59 -7.04 -1.06
CA LEU A 79 14.68 -6.23 -1.86
C LEU A 79 15.31 -4.90 -2.25
N LEU A 80 15.96 -4.23 -1.30
CA LEU A 80 16.56 -2.91 -1.51
C LEU A 80 17.83 -2.97 -2.37
N GLU A 81 18.56 -4.09 -2.38
CA GLU A 81 19.70 -4.28 -3.28
C GLU A 81 19.27 -4.52 -4.74
N HIS A 82 18.02 -4.94 -4.97
CA HIS A 82 17.54 -5.26 -6.31
C HIS A 82 17.50 -4.02 -7.22
N THR A 83 18.21 -4.08 -8.34
CA THR A 83 18.40 -2.95 -9.26
C THR A 83 17.08 -2.39 -9.81
N ASP A 84 16.10 -3.24 -10.14
CA ASP A 84 14.80 -2.76 -10.61
C ASP A 84 14.00 -2.02 -9.52
N ILE A 85 14.15 -2.42 -8.25
CA ILE A 85 13.53 -1.71 -7.12
C ILE A 85 14.20 -0.35 -6.92
N GLN A 86 15.54 -0.32 -6.93
CA GLN A 86 16.33 0.90 -6.86
C GLN A 86 15.94 1.89 -7.96
N LYS A 87 15.91 1.43 -9.21
CA LYS A 87 15.51 2.24 -10.37
C LYS A 87 14.07 2.74 -10.24
N ALA A 88 13.13 1.87 -9.88
CA ALA A 88 11.73 2.22 -9.73
C ALA A 88 11.53 3.35 -8.70
N VAL A 89 12.17 3.24 -7.54
CA VAL A 89 11.94 4.17 -6.44
C VAL A 89 12.73 5.47 -6.61
N ASN A 90 14.00 5.39 -7.03
CA ASN A 90 14.89 6.54 -7.12
C ASN A 90 14.70 7.34 -8.42
N GLU A 91 14.37 6.69 -9.54
CA GLU A 91 14.29 7.35 -10.84
C GLU A 91 12.86 7.53 -11.36
N GLN A 92 11.95 6.63 -11.00
CA GLN A 92 10.58 6.62 -11.55
C GLN A 92 9.55 7.16 -10.56
N GLY A 93 9.96 7.49 -9.33
CA GLY A 93 9.09 8.03 -8.29
C GLY A 93 8.09 7.01 -7.72
N LYS A 94 8.32 5.71 -7.92
CA LYS A 94 7.47 4.66 -7.34
C LYS A 94 7.63 4.62 -5.82
N VAL A 95 6.61 4.10 -5.14
CA VAL A 95 6.51 4.18 -3.67
C VAL A 95 6.61 2.81 -3.01
N LEU A 96 7.27 2.76 -1.86
CA LEU A 96 7.28 1.61 -0.95
C LEU A 96 6.33 1.85 0.23
N VAL A 97 5.39 0.94 0.43
CA VAL A 97 4.50 0.93 1.60
C VAL A 97 4.94 -0.21 2.53
N VAL A 98 5.52 0.14 3.67
CA VAL A 98 6.20 -0.83 4.55
C VAL A 98 5.32 -1.12 5.76
N GLU A 99 4.60 -2.25 5.77
CA GLU A 99 3.79 -2.65 6.93
C GLU A 99 4.62 -3.38 7.98
N SER A 100 4.94 -2.70 9.09
CA SER A 100 5.50 -3.35 10.26
C SER A 100 4.47 -4.20 10.98
N LYS A 101 4.74 -5.49 11.13
CA LYS A 101 3.86 -6.41 11.86
C LYS A 101 4.20 -6.46 13.33
N ARG A 102 3.15 -6.51 14.14
CA ARG A 102 3.28 -6.76 15.58
C ARG A 102 3.83 -8.15 15.85
N PRO A 103 4.63 -8.30 16.92
CA PRO A 103 5.18 -9.58 17.31
C PRO A 103 4.09 -10.52 17.81
N SER A 104 4.43 -11.81 17.90
CA SER A 104 3.59 -12.77 18.62
C SER A 104 3.54 -12.48 20.12
N LEU A 105 2.35 -12.55 20.72
CA LEU A 105 2.17 -12.48 22.19
C LEU A 105 2.82 -13.65 22.93
N LYS A 106 3.18 -14.73 22.23
CA LYS A 106 3.78 -15.93 22.82
C LYS A 106 5.30 -15.90 22.81
N VAL A 107 5.91 -14.91 22.16
CA VAL A 107 7.37 -14.72 22.15
C VAL A 107 7.76 -13.97 23.42
N LYS A 108 8.76 -14.46 24.17
CA LYS A 108 9.14 -13.87 25.47
C LYS A 108 9.58 -12.40 25.34
N LYS A 109 10.34 -12.08 24.29
CA LYS A 109 10.88 -10.74 24.02
C LYS A 109 9.79 -9.68 23.81
N SER A 110 8.62 -10.06 23.28
CA SER A 110 7.56 -9.10 22.95
C SER A 110 6.77 -8.61 24.15
N GLY A 111 6.88 -9.27 25.30
CA GLY A 111 6.03 -9.00 26.44
C GLY A 111 4.60 -9.49 26.20
N GLY A 112 4.05 -10.16 27.21
CA GLY A 112 2.69 -10.67 27.16
C GLY A 112 1.63 -9.56 27.06
N TRP A 113 0.39 -9.92 27.37
CA TRP A 113 -0.79 -9.11 27.09
C TRP A 113 -0.81 -7.70 27.71
N PHE A 114 -0.13 -7.49 28.83
CA PHE A 114 -0.12 -6.21 29.58
C PHE A 114 1.07 -5.30 29.25
N GLU A 115 1.98 -5.74 28.39
CA GLU A 115 3.28 -5.13 28.19
C GLU A 115 3.28 -4.17 26.99
N LYS A 116 2.37 -3.19 27.00
CA LYS A 116 2.20 -2.22 25.92
C LYS A 116 3.52 -1.52 25.54
N ASN A 117 4.35 -1.20 26.53
CA ASN A 117 5.64 -0.56 26.31
C ASN A 117 6.62 -1.47 25.55
N LYS A 118 6.58 -2.79 25.77
CA LYS A 118 7.39 -3.75 25.02
C LYS A 118 6.92 -3.91 23.58
N HIS A 119 5.62 -3.76 23.32
CA HIS A 119 5.08 -3.75 21.95
C HIS A 119 5.49 -2.47 21.21
N ASP A 120 5.37 -1.30 21.85
CA ASP A 120 5.83 -0.03 21.30
C ASP A 120 7.34 -0.08 21.01
N ALA A 121 8.13 -0.65 21.92
CA ALA A 121 9.57 -0.83 21.76
C ALA A 121 9.91 -1.80 20.62
N HIS A 122 9.24 -2.96 20.52
CA HIS A 122 9.47 -3.91 19.43
C HIS A 122 9.12 -3.28 18.08
N MET A 123 7.95 -2.67 17.95
CA MET A 123 7.54 -1.98 16.73
C MET A 123 8.52 -0.86 16.37
N GLY A 124 8.94 -0.06 17.35
CA GLY A 124 9.95 0.98 17.17
C GLY A 124 11.28 0.42 16.69
N LYS A 125 11.71 -0.73 17.24
CA LYS A 125 12.93 -1.42 16.84
C LYS A 125 12.85 -1.99 15.42
N THR A 126 11.75 -2.64 15.05
CA THR A 126 11.53 -3.14 13.68
C THR A 126 11.60 -1.99 12.68
N MET A 127 10.89 -0.88 12.94
CA MET A 127 10.92 0.29 12.07
C MET A 127 12.31 0.94 12.06
N HIS A 128 13.04 0.96 13.18
CA HIS A 128 14.38 1.54 13.25
C HIS A 128 15.36 0.80 12.32
N HIS A 129 15.40 -0.53 12.39
CA HIS A 129 16.27 -1.32 11.51
C HIS A 129 15.83 -1.20 10.04
N ALA A 130 14.53 -1.09 9.77
CA ALA A 130 14.04 -0.81 8.43
C ALA A 130 14.47 0.59 7.93
N GLU A 131 14.41 1.63 8.77
CA GLU A 131 14.91 2.97 8.43
C GLU A 131 16.41 2.96 8.13
N GLN A 132 17.21 2.23 8.92
CA GLN A 132 18.65 2.10 8.68
C GLN A 132 18.95 1.50 7.31
N LEU A 133 18.23 0.44 6.92
CA LEU A 133 18.36 -0.15 5.60
C LEU A 133 17.86 0.80 4.50
N LEU A 134 16.71 1.45 4.68
CA LEU A 134 16.20 2.42 3.71
C LEU A 134 17.16 3.59 3.48
N ASP A 135 17.82 4.08 4.54
CA ASP A 135 18.82 5.14 4.45
C ASP A 135 20.15 4.63 3.88
N GLN A 136 20.60 3.42 4.22
CA GLN A 136 21.80 2.78 3.66
C GLN A 136 21.71 2.60 2.13
N TYR A 137 20.51 2.32 1.64
CA TYR A 137 20.23 2.12 0.21
C TYR A 137 19.66 3.37 -0.47
N ASP A 138 19.87 4.56 0.12
CA ASP A 138 19.53 5.87 -0.42
C ASP A 138 18.07 6.04 -0.89
N ILE A 139 17.13 5.30 -0.28
CA ILE A 139 15.71 5.40 -0.65
C ILE A 139 15.16 6.78 -0.26
N PRO A 140 14.48 7.55 -1.12
CA PRO A 140 13.95 8.86 -0.77
C PRO A 140 12.87 8.79 0.32
N LYS A 141 12.98 9.64 1.35
CA LYS A 141 12.07 9.64 2.52
C LYS A 141 10.60 9.83 2.16
N GLN A 142 10.33 10.51 1.06
CA GLN A 142 9.01 10.84 0.55
C GLN A 142 8.44 9.76 -0.37
N SER A 143 9.25 8.79 -0.80
CA SER A 143 8.83 7.61 -1.56
C SER A 143 8.57 6.40 -0.67
N THR A 144 8.55 6.58 0.66
CA THR A 144 8.27 5.50 1.61
C THR A 144 7.33 5.95 2.70
N VAL A 145 6.47 5.03 3.16
CA VAL A 145 5.58 5.25 4.29
C VAL A 145 5.49 3.99 5.14
N HIS A 146 5.68 4.16 6.45
CA HIS A 146 5.52 3.08 7.42
C HIS A 146 4.06 2.89 7.81
N TYR A 147 3.60 1.64 7.76
CA TYR A 147 2.26 1.21 8.10
C TYR A 147 2.28 0.25 9.29
N ALA A 148 1.23 0.26 10.11
CA ALA A 148 0.96 -0.85 11.03
C ALA A 148 -0.46 -0.81 11.61
N PHE A 149 -1.03 -1.98 11.93
CA PHE A 149 -2.18 -2.10 12.84
C PHE A 149 -1.75 -1.89 14.30
N HIS A 150 -1.26 -0.70 14.65
CA HIS A 150 -0.73 -0.38 15.98
C HIS A 150 -1.29 0.95 16.52
N LYS A 151 -2.04 0.92 17.64
CA LYS A 151 -2.72 2.14 18.13
C LYS A 151 -1.74 3.23 18.59
N SER A 152 -0.59 2.83 19.11
CA SER A 152 0.46 3.70 19.64
C SER A 152 1.59 3.91 18.64
N MET A 153 1.29 3.99 17.34
CA MET A 153 2.29 4.29 16.29
C MET A 153 3.18 5.48 16.66
N LYS A 154 2.59 6.60 17.12
CA LYS A 154 3.36 7.79 17.55
C LYS A 154 4.45 7.49 18.59
N ASN A 155 4.15 6.61 19.56
CA ASN A 155 5.13 6.22 20.58
C ASN A 155 6.21 5.33 19.97
N ALA A 156 5.81 4.33 19.19
CA ALA A 156 6.73 3.41 18.53
C ALA A 156 7.69 4.16 17.59
N THR A 157 7.19 5.13 16.81
CA THR A 157 8.02 5.94 15.91
C THR A 157 8.95 6.88 16.69
N THR A 158 8.50 7.43 17.82
CA THR A 158 9.36 8.23 18.70
C THR A 158 10.49 7.37 19.30
N LEU A 159 10.17 6.17 19.79
CA LEU A 159 11.15 5.24 20.35
C LEU A 159 12.16 4.73 19.31
N GLY A 160 11.71 4.49 18.08
CA GLY A 160 12.56 4.06 16.98
C GLY A 160 13.33 5.18 16.29
N GLY A 161 13.08 6.45 16.64
CA GLY A 161 13.71 7.61 15.98
C GLY A 161 13.33 7.76 14.50
N ILE A 162 12.11 7.35 14.13
CA ILE A 162 11.66 7.25 12.73
C ILE A 162 11.43 8.65 12.15
N GLN A 163 12.08 8.94 11.02
CA GLN A 163 11.98 10.23 10.35
C GLN A 163 11.02 10.23 9.17
N ARG A 164 10.85 9.07 8.52
CA ARG A 164 9.90 8.92 7.42
C ARG A 164 8.45 9.03 7.89
N SER A 165 7.59 9.30 6.92
CA SER A 165 6.15 9.37 7.14
C SER A 165 5.59 8.03 7.62
N TRP A 166 4.52 8.08 8.41
CA TRP A 166 3.86 6.89 8.90
C TRP A 166 2.33 7.05 8.92
N SER A 167 1.63 5.92 8.89
CA SER A 167 0.18 5.83 8.96
C SER A 167 -0.26 4.66 9.82
N THR A 168 -1.36 4.83 10.56
CA THR A 168 -1.94 3.76 11.37
C THR A 168 -3.08 3.04 10.63
N LEU A 169 -3.02 1.72 10.52
CA LEU A 169 -4.11 0.93 9.98
C LEU A 169 -5.24 0.80 11.02
N LEU A 170 -6.45 1.19 10.63
CA LEU A 170 -7.65 1.24 11.47
C LEU A 170 -8.84 0.56 10.76
N PRO A 171 -9.76 -0.07 11.52
CA PRO A 171 -9.73 -0.30 12.97
C PRO A 171 -8.60 -1.25 13.38
N THR A 172 -8.06 -1.07 14.59
CA THR A 172 -6.90 -1.88 14.99
C THR A 172 -7.32 -3.30 15.31
N ILE A 173 -6.79 -4.24 14.53
CA ILE A 173 -6.95 -5.67 14.76
C ILE A 173 -6.25 -6.03 16.08
N ARG A 174 -6.77 -6.96 16.88
CA ARG A 174 -6.06 -7.44 18.08
C ARG A 174 -4.96 -8.44 17.72
N PRO A 175 -3.91 -8.60 18.55
CA PRO A 175 -2.84 -9.53 18.24
C PRO A 175 -3.22 -11.01 18.43
N PHE A 176 -4.50 -11.33 18.63
CA PHE A 176 -5.00 -12.68 18.89
C PHE A 176 -6.43 -12.83 18.34
N GLY A 177 -6.81 -14.10 18.11
CA GLY A 177 -8.11 -14.46 17.58
C GLY A 177 -8.10 -14.73 16.07
N GLY A 178 -9.18 -15.35 15.60
CA GLY A 178 -9.40 -15.57 14.18
C GLY A 178 -10.09 -14.38 13.51
N ARG A 179 -10.35 -14.48 12.20
CA ARG A 179 -11.01 -13.44 11.40
C ARG A 179 -12.33 -12.94 12.02
N ASN A 180 -13.16 -13.84 12.54
CA ASN A 180 -14.45 -13.49 13.13
C ASN A 180 -14.28 -12.71 14.44
N THR A 181 -13.34 -13.13 15.30
CA THR A 181 -12.99 -12.42 16.54
C THR A 181 -12.46 -11.03 16.24
N HIS A 182 -11.56 -10.90 15.27
CA HIS A 182 -11.01 -9.62 14.85
C HIS A 182 -12.10 -8.65 14.39
N ARG A 183 -13.05 -9.12 13.57
CA ARG A 183 -14.18 -8.32 13.09
C ARG A 183 -15.08 -7.87 14.24
N LEU A 184 -15.45 -8.77 15.14
CA LEU A 184 -16.29 -8.44 16.29
C LEU A 184 -15.65 -7.39 17.19
N LEU A 185 -14.36 -7.52 17.48
CA LEU A 185 -13.62 -6.59 18.34
C LEU A 185 -13.33 -5.25 17.65
N ALA A 186 -13.23 -5.23 16.32
CA ALA A 186 -13.04 -4.02 15.54
C ALA A 186 -14.35 -3.24 15.30
N LEU A 187 -15.51 -3.92 15.38
CA LEU A 187 -16.82 -3.36 15.04
C LEU A 187 -17.16 -2.07 15.81
N PRO A 188 -16.94 -1.95 17.15
CA PRO A 188 -17.23 -0.70 17.84
C PRO A 188 -16.41 0.49 17.32
N GLU A 189 -15.11 0.28 17.03
CA GLU A 189 -14.24 1.32 16.47
C GLU A 189 -14.66 1.69 15.05
N TYR A 190 -15.05 0.69 14.24
CA TYR A 190 -15.58 0.90 12.89
C TYR A 190 -16.88 1.74 12.89
N VAL A 191 -17.86 1.36 13.72
CA VAL A 191 -19.16 2.05 13.86
C VAL A 191 -18.96 3.50 14.32
N LEU A 192 -18.06 3.74 15.28
CA LEU A 192 -17.84 5.07 15.86
C LEU A 192 -16.88 5.94 15.05
N THR A 193 -16.24 5.41 14.01
CA THR A 193 -15.23 6.15 13.23
C THR A 193 -15.66 6.25 11.78
N PRO A 194 -16.62 7.12 11.42
CA PRO A 194 -16.96 7.36 10.02
C PRO A 194 -15.76 7.91 9.24
N PHE A 195 -15.81 7.81 7.90
CA PHE A 195 -14.72 8.20 7.01
C PHE A 195 -14.09 9.57 7.35
N SER A 196 -14.91 10.61 7.57
CA SER A 196 -14.41 11.95 7.90
C SER A 196 -13.65 12.02 9.23
N ARG A 197 -14.04 11.19 10.22
CA ARG A 197 -13.34 11.08 11.50
C ARG A 197 -12.04 10.29 11.36
N LEU A 198 -12.04 9.23 10.55
CA LEU A 198 -10.83 8.49 10.20
C LEU A 198 -9.80 9.42 9.54
N MET A 199 -10.21 10.16 8.51
CA MET A 199 -9.36 11.12 7.80
C MET A 199 -8.76 12.18 8.71
N ARG A 200 -9.59 12.83 9.54
CA ARG A 200 -9.11 13.84 10.50
C ARG A 200 -8.10 13.28 11.49
N LYS A 201 -8.23 12.01 11.88
CA LYS A 201 -7.26 11.35 12.77
C LYS A 201 -5.89 11.22 12.08
N HIS A 202 -5.87 10.83 10.81
CA HIS A 202 -4.63 10.76 10.02
C HIS A 202 -4.00 12.14 9.80
N GLN A 203 -4.80 13.14 9.43
CA GLN A 203 -4.32 14.52 9.26
C GLN A 203 -3.70 15.08 10.54
N ARG A 204 -4.35 14.87 11.71
CA ARG A 204 -3.81 15.29 13.02
C ARG A 204 -2.50 14.61 13.40
N ASN A 205 -2.27 13.41 12.87
CA ASN A 205 -1.03 12.66 13.08
C ASN A 205 0.10 13.09 12.13
N GLY A 206 -0.15 14.01 11.19
CA GLY A 206 0.82 14.36 10.14
C GLY A 206 1.03 13.26 9.10
N SER A 207 0.09 12.31 9.01
CA SER A 207 0.12 11.20 8.05
C SER A 207 0.01 11.77 6.63
N PRO A 208 0.87 11.38 5.67
CA PRO A 208 0.82 11.91 4.30
C PRO A 208 -0.44 11.45 3.57
N MET A 209 -1.06 10.38 4.05
CA MET A 209 -2.21 9.71 3.46
C MET A 209 -2.95 8.88 4.51
N MET A 210 -4.13 8.36 4.16
CA MET A 210 -4.92 7.49 5.00
C MET A 210 -5.13 6.13 4.33
N PRO A 211 -4.65 5.03 4.92
CA PRO A 211 -5.17 3.73 4.54
C PRO A 211 -6.67 3.68 4.90
N CYS A 212 -7.51 3.15 3.99
CA CYS A 212 -8.94 2.96 4.21
C CYS A 212 -9.42 1.57 3.77
N ALA A 213 -10.08 0.82 4.65
CA ALA A 213 -10.71 -0.44 4.25
C ALA A 213 -11.89 -0.18 3.28
N ILE A 214 -12.09 -1.06 2.30
CA ILE A 214 -13.15 -0.91 1.28
C ILE A 214 -14.57 -0.84 1.89
N GLU A 215 -14.77 -1.41 3.07
CA GLU A 215 -16.04 -1.38 3.81
C GLU A 215 -16.52 0.05 4.10
N TYR A 216 -15.62 1.04 4.18
CA TYR A 216 -16.01 2.45 4.33
C TYR A 216 -16.63 3.09 3.08
N LEU A 217 -16.49 2.44 1.92
CA LEU A 217 -16.82 3.03 0.61
C LEU A 217 -17.88 2.21 -0.15
N GLN A 218 -18.02 0.92 0.15
CA GLN A 218 -18.91 0.03 -0.57
C GLN A 218 -20.19 -0.31 0.22
N SER A 219 -21.33 -0.23 -0.46
CA SER A 219 -22.62 -0.66 0.10
C SER A 219 -22.72 -2.18 0.26
N PRO A 220 -23.37 -2.71 1.31
CA PRO A 220 -24.09 -1.97 2.36
C PRO A 220 -23.23 -1.60 3.58
N THR A 221 -21.97 -2.03 3.63
CA THR A 221 -21.12 -1.89 4.82
C THR A 221 -20.76 -0.44 5.13
N ASN A 222 -20.69 0.43 4.10
CA ASN A 222 -20.42 1.85 4.26
C ASN A 222 -21.53 2.63 5.00
N MET A 223 -22.72 2.04 5.17
CA MET A 223 -23.83 2.64 5.91
C MET A 223 -23.78 2.33 7.41
N VAL A 224 -22.88 1.46 7.85
CA VAL A 224 -22.75 1.05 9.26
C VAL A 224 -22.13 2.13 10.15
N PRO A 225 -21.08 2.87 9.74
CA PRO A 225 -20.52 3.93 10.59
C PRO A 225 -21.52 5.06 10.87
N LEU A 226 -21.57 5.50 12.13
CA LEU A 226 -22.41 6.62 12.57
C LEU A 226 -21.82 7.95 12.08
N GLY A 227 -22.38 8.46 10.99
CA GLY A 227 -21.99 9.74 10.41
C GLY A 227 -22.34 9.84 8.93
N THR A 228 -21.64 10.73 8.23
CA THR A 228 -21.86 10.92 6.79
C THR A 228 -21.37 9.72 5.99
N THR A 229 -22.30 9.03 5.33
CA THR A 229 -21.99 7.98 4.36
C THR A 229 -21.36 8.56 3.10
N VAL A 230 -20.26 7.94 2.67
CA VAL A 230 -19.51 8.20 1.44
C VAL A 230 -19.44 6.92 0.61
N GLY A 231 -18.98 7.03 -0.64
CA GLY A 231 -18.91 5.89 -1.54
C GLY A 231 -18.34 6.26 -2.90
N LEU A 232 -18.25 5.28 -3.79
CA LEU A 232 -17.51 5.40 -5.05
C LEU A 232 -18.31 5.99 -6.22
N LYS A 233 -19.64 6.19 -6.07
CA LYS A 233 -20.52 6.65 -7.17
C LYS A 233 -21.47 7.77 -6.75
N GLY A 234 -21.93 8.53 -7.75
CA GLY A 234 -23.05 9.47 -7.62
C GLY A 234 -22.88 10.50 -6.50
N ARG A 235 -23.96 10.74 -5.73
CA ARG A 235 -23.96 11.72 -4.64
C ARG A 235 -22.97 11.37 -3.52
N GLN A 236 -22.75 10.09 -3.26
CA GLN A 236 -21.82 9.65 -2.22
C GLN A 236 -20.35 9.93 -2.62
N LEU A 237 -20.01 9.81 -3.90
CA LEU A 237 -18.70 10.22 -4.43
C LEU A 237 -18.49 11.73 -4.34
N LYS A 238 -19.50 12.54 -4.69
CA LYS A 238 -19.41 14.00 -4.55
C LYS A 238 -19.10 14.37 -3.10
N ARG A 239 -19.81 13.77 -2.13
CA ARG A 239 -19.53 13.96 -0.70
C ARG A 239 -18.13 13.51 -0.31
N LEU A 240 -17.67 12.36 -0.81
CA LEU A 240 -16.32 11.85 -0.56
C LEU A 240 -15.27 12.89 -0.95
N ASN A 241 -15.31 13.41 -2.18
CA ASN A 241 -14.33 14.37 -2.66
C ASN A 241 -14.43 15.72 -1.93
N THR A 242 -15.63 16.19 -1.60
CA THR A 242 -15.82 17.41 -0.80
C THR A 242 -15.25 17.29 0.61
N ILE A 243 -15.37 16.11 1.24
CA ILE A 243 -14.78 15.85 2.57
C ILE A 243 -13.26 15.76 2.46
N ARG A 244 -12.77 14.99 1.47
CA ARG A 244 -11.36 14.65 1.30
C ARG A 244 -10.50 15.83 0.87
N LYS A 245 -11.02 16.69 -0.02
CA LYS A 245 -10.32 17.85 -0.59
C LYS A 245 -8.91 17.53 -1.12
N GLY A 246 -8.78 16.35 -1.75
CA GLY A 246 -7.51 15.83 -2.27
C GLY A 246 -6.62 15.08 -1.28
N PHE A 247 -6.96 15.01 0.02
CA PHE A 247 -6.17 14.21 0.96
C PHE A 247 -6.05 12.74 0.47
N PRO A 248 -4.84 12.15 0.42
CA PRO A 248 -4.68 10.86 -0.25
C PRO A 248 -5.25 9.71 0.57
N VAL A 249 -5.87 8.74 -0.12
CA VAL A 249 -6.53 7.59 0.50
C VAL A 249 -6.16 6.32 -0.23
N TYR A 250 -5.63 5.36 0.50
CA TYR A 250 -5.13 4.09 -0.02
C TYR A 250 -6.12 3.00 0.39
N VAL A 251 -6.86 2.49 -0.58
CA VAL A 251 -7.99 1.58 -0.33
C VAL A 251 -7.52 0.13 -0.37
N TRP A 252 -7.93 -0.68 0.61
CA TRP A 252 -7.61 -2.11 0.63
C TRP A 252 -8.79 -2.97 1.13
N PRO A 253 -8.87 -4.25 0.72
CA PRO A 253 -8.37 -4.76 -0.56
C PRO A 253 -9.27 -4.28 -1.71
N VAL A 254 -8.69 -3.95 -2.86
CA VAL A 254 -9.43 -3.59 -4.07
C VAL A 254 -9.49 -4.78 -5.01
N LYS A 255 -10.70 -5.14 -5.43
CA LYS A 255 -10.94 -6.22 -6.39
C LYS A 255 -11.07 -5.64 -7.81
N PRO A 256 -10.76 -6.43 -8.85
CA PRO A 256 -10.92 -5.99 -10.24
C PRO A 256 -12.32 -5.44 -10.59
N SER A 257 -13.38 -5.95 -9.96
CA SER A 257 -14.75 -5.50 -10.20
C SER A 257 -15.07 -4.08 -9.75
N ILE A 258 -14.23 -3.48 -8.91
CA ILE A 258 -14.40 -2.11 -8.37
C ILE A 258 -13.16 -1.23 -8.57
N GLU A 259 -12.08 -1.77 -9.14
CA GLU A 259 -10.80 -1.08 -9.30
C GLU A 259 -10.96 0.24 -10.05
N TYR A 260 -11.66 0.20 -11.19
CA TYR A 260 -11.99 1.40 -11.97
C TYR A 260 -12.70 2.47 -11.13
N ASP A 261 -13.70 2.07 -10.32
CA ASP A 261 -14.47 3.00 -9.50
C ASP A 261 -13.63 3.65 -8.41
N VAL A 262 -12.68 2.90 -7.82
CA VAL A 262 -11.73 3.40 -6.81
C VAL A 262 -10.78 4.43 -7.44
N LEU A 263 -10.14 4.09 -8.56
CA LEU A 263 -9.20 4.98 -9.24
C LEU A 263 -9.91 6.22 -9.78
N ASN A 264 -11.09 6.06 -10.38
CA ASN A 264 -11.88 7.18 -10.90
C ASN A 264 -12.37 8.13 -9.79
N ALA A 265 -12.62 7.60 -8.59
CA ALA A 265 -12.93 8.40 -7.40
C ALA A 265 -11.73 9.21 -6.87
N GLY A 266 -10.53 8.99 -7.41
CA GLY A 266 -9.32 9.67 -7.01
C GLY A 266 -8.63 9.04 -5.82
N LEU A 267 -8.83 7.74 -5.59
CA LEU A 267 -8.27 6.98 -4.48
C LEU A 267 -7.24 5.99 -5.03
N SER A 268 -6.18 5.72 -4.26
CA SER A 268 -5.19 4.69 -4.64
C SER A 268 -5.71 3.31 -4.27
N ALA A 269 -5.38 2.30 -5.09
CA ALA A 269 -5.90 0.94 -4.95
C ALA A 269 -4.80 -0.05 -4.59
N LEU A 270 -4.90 -0.69 -3.43
CA LEU A 270 -4.12 -1.89 -3.10
C LEU A 270 -4.82 -3.12 -3.68
N THR A 271 -4.21 -3.72 -4.71
CA THR A 271 -4.77 -4.86 -5.44
C THR A 271 -4.00 -6.14 -5.14
N ASP A 272 -4.74 -7.25 -5.03
CA ASP A 272 -4.19 -8.61 -5.00
C ASP A 272 -4.04 -9.20 -6.42
N GLU A 273 -4.42 -8.46 -7.46
CA GLU A 273 -4.50 -8.96 -8.84
C GLU A 273 -3.38 -8.37 -9.70
N SER A 274 -2.36 -9.18 -9.97
CA SER A 274 -1.13 -8.81 -10.67
C SER A 274 -0.95 -9.52 -12.01
N ASP A 275 -1.97 -10.23 -12.52
CA ASP A 275 -1.93 -10.88 -13.83
C ASP A 275 -1.81 -9.83 -14.95
N PRO A 276 -0.71 -9.82 -15.72
CA PRO A 276 -0.52 -8.87 -16.82
C PRO A 276 -1.52 -9.09 -17.97
N THR A 277 -2.19 -10.24 -18.03
CA THR A 277 -3.21 -10.53 -19.02
C THR A 277 -4.58 -9.96 -18.65
N LEU A 278 -4.77 -9.47 -17.42
CA LEU A 278 -5.98 -8.76 -17.03
C LEU A 278 -5.94 -7.32 -17.56
N THR A 279 -6.29 -7.15 -18.82
CA THR A 279 -6.36 -5.85 -19.52
C THR A 279 -7.77 -5.29 -19.61
N TRP A 280 -8.79 -6.11 -19.36
CA TRP A 280 -10.20 -5.72 -19.34
C TRP A 280 -10.85 -6.12 -18.02
N LEU A 281 -11.27 -5.12 -17.24
CA LEU A 281 -11.83 -5.33 -15.91
C LEU A 281 -13.26 -5.88 -15.98
N PRO A 282 -13.70 -6.68 -14.99
CA PRO A 282 -15.09 -7.11 -14.86
C PRO A 282 -16.09 -5.96 -14.76
N SER A 283 -15.63 -4.75 -14.41
CA SER A 283 -16.45 -3.53 -14.43
C SER A 283 -16.79 -3.02 -15.84
N GLY A 284 -16.24 -3.62 -16.90
CA GLY A 284 -16.46 -3.20 -18.28
C GLY A 284 -15.56 -2.04 -18.73
N HIS A 285 -14.34 -1.94 -18.19
CA HIS A 285 -13.39 -0.89 -18.52
C HIS A 285 -12.01 -1.48 -18.82
N ALA A 286 -11.23 -0.83 -19.69
CA ALA A 286 -9.82 -1.17 -19.88
C ALA A 286 -9.02 -0.88 -18.59
N ARG A 287 -8.02 -1.71 -18.30
CA ARG A 287 -7.20 -1.61 -17.09
C ARG A 287 -5.93 -0.79 -17.36
N TRP A 288 -5.74 0.29 -16.59
CA TRP A 288 -4.51 1.09 -16.62
C TRP A 288 -3.77 0.93 -15.30
N ASN A 289 -2.61 0.28 -15.34
CA ASN A 289 -1.93 -0.21 -14.13
C ASN A 289 -1.01 0.83 -13.47
N GLN A 290 -0.71 1.94 -14.14
CA GLN A 290 0.26 2.93 -13.66
C GLN A 290 -0.27 4.38 -13.75
N PRO A 291 -1.42 4.68 -13.12
CA PRO A 291 -2.03 6.02 -13.18
C PRO A 291 -1.15 7.17 -12.65
N ALA A 292 -0.13 6.90 -11.83
CA ALA A 292 0.78 7.94 -11.35
C ALA A 292 2.03 8.09 -12.22
N THR A 293 2.73 6.98 -12.53
CA THR A 293 3.99 7.04 -13.30
C THR A 293 3.77 7.18 -14.80
N LEU A 294 2.64 6.71 -15.33
CA LEU A 294 2.20 6.91 -16.70
C LEU A 294 0.86 7.68 -16.70
N PRO A 295 0.89 8.99 -16.40
CA PRO A 295 -0.31 9.77 -16.17
C PRO A 295 -1.05 10.11 -17.47
N LEU A 296 -2.35 9.80 -17.52
CA LEU A 296 -3.21 10.20 -18.63
C LEU A 296 -3.75 11.61 -18.42
N ASP A 297 -3.71 12.43 -19.48
CA ASP A 297 -4.49 13.67 -19.52
C ASP A 297 -5.99 13.43 -19.73
N GLU A 298 -6.77 14.50 -19.82
CA GLU A 298 -8.22 14.41 -19.97
C GLU A 298 -8.64 13.69 -21.25
N ALA A 299 -7.99 13.96 -22.39
CA ALA A 299 -8.33 13.38 -23.68
C ALA A 299 -7.97 11.89 -23.74
N GLN A 300 -6.75 11.54 -23.29
CA GLN A 300 -6.28 10.17 -23.16
C GLN A 300 -7.16 9.36 -22.20
N ARG A 301 -7.57 9.97 -21.08
CA ARG A 301 -8.47 9.35 -20.12
C ARG A 301 -9.85 9.08 -20.74
N GLN A 302 -10.41 10.03 -21.48
CA GLN A 302 -11.69 9.85 -22.18
C GLN A 302 -11.59 8.72 -23.23
N ARG A 303 -10.49 8.64 -23.97
CA ARG A 303 -10.22 7.55 -24.93
C ARG A 303 -10.19 6.19 -24.25
N LEU A 304 -9.48 6.07 -23.12
CA LEU A 304 -9.45 4.84 -22.32
C LEU A 304 -10.84 4.46 -21.79
N ASP A 305 -11.58 5.43 -21.25
CA ASP A 305 -12.92 5.21 -20.69
C ASP A 305 -13.96 4.80 -21.77
N GLN A 306 -13.72 5.15 -23.04
CA GLN A 306 -14.55 4.78 -24.19
C GLN A 306 -14.14 3.46 -24.85
N ALA A 307 -13.05 2.83 -24.41
CA ALA A 307 -12.62 1.54 -24.93
C ALA A 307 -13.72 0.49 -24.77
N THR A 308 -13.88 -0.37 -25.77
CA THR A 308 -14.72 -1.57 -25.72
C THR A 308 -13.86 -2.81 -25.51
N LYS A 309 -14.50 -3.93 -25.18
CA LYS A 309 -13.78 -5.19 -24.99
C LYS A 309 -13.04 -5.63 -26.25
N GLU A 310 -13.51 -5.24 -27.43
CA GLU A 310 -12.95 -5.63 -28.72
C GLU A 310 -11.71 -4.80 -29.08
N ASN A 311 -11.68 -3.50 -28.75
CA ASN A 311 -10.59 -2.60 -29.15
C ASN A 311 -9.64 -2.21 -28.01
N HIS A 312 -9.91 -2.60 -26.75
CA HIS A 312 -9.12 -2.13 -25.60
C HIS A 312 -7.62 -2.40 -25.72
N LEU A 313 -7.20 -3.53 -26.28
CA LEU A 313 -5.77 -3.83 -26.45
C LEU A 313 -5.07 -2.84 -27.39
N GLN A 314 -5.75 -2.45 -28.47
CA GLN A 314 -5.23 -1.44 -29.39
C GLN A 314 -5.09 -0.10 -28.66
N ILE A 315 -6.14 0.32 -27.95
CA ILE A 315 -6.13 1.59 -27.19
C ILE A 315 -5.04 1.59 -26.12
N LEU A 316 -4.87 0.48 -25.39
CA LEU A 316 -3.83 0.37 -24.37
C LEU A 316 -2.43 0.49 -24.97
N ASN A 317 -2.16 -0.17 -26.10
CA ASN A 317 -0.87 -0.07 -26.78
C ASN A 317 -0.61 1.36 -27.29
N GLU A 318 -1.60 1.97 -27.93
CA GLU A 318 -1.50 3.35 -28.42
C GLU A 318 -1.20 4.32 -27.27
N LEU A 319 -1.90 4.19 -26.13
CA LEU A 319 -1.64 5.01 -24.95
C LEU A 319 -0.25 4.72 -24.34
N GLN A 320 0.20 3.47 -24.35
CA GLN A 320 1.52 3.10 -23.83
C GLN A 320 2.66 3.74 -24.62
N ASP A 321 2.47 3.96 -25.93
CA ASP A 321 3.42 4.61 -26.82
C ASP A 321 3.32 6.16 -26.76
N GLU A 322 2.12 6.71 -26.53
CA GLU A 322 1.86 8.15 -26.53
C GLU A 322 2.15 8.83 -25.17
N VAL A 323 1.98 8.12 -24.05
CA VAL A 323 2.05 8.73 -22.71
C VAL A 323 3.49 8.98 -22.29
N VAL A 324 3.78 10.25 -21.98
CA VAL A 324 5.06 10.66 -21.40
C VAL A 324 5.09 10.23 -19.92
N PRO A 325 6.09 9.45 -19.48
CA PRO A 325 6.26 9.12 -18.07
C PRO A 325 6.38 10.37 -17.19
N TRP A 326 5.84 10.33 -15.96
CA TRP A 326 5.83 11.50 -15.07
C TRP A 326 7.22 12.14 -14.87
N LYS A 327 8.26 11.31 -14.75
CA LYS A 327 9.65 11.75 -14.59
C LYS A 327 10.20 12.52 -15.80
N GLU A 328 9.64 12.29 -16.98
CA GLU A 328 10.03 12.90 -18.26
C GLU A 328 9.14 14.09 -18.63
N CYS A 329 8.03 14.30 -17.93
CA CYS A 329 7.18 15.47 -18.11
C CYS A 329 7.92 16.76 -17.76
N ASP A 330 7.84 17.75 -18.63
CA ASP A 330 8.23 19.11 -18.30
C ASP A 330 7.22 19.78 -17.35
N GLU A 331 7.56 20.97 -16.85
CA GLU A 331 6.68 21.69 -15.93
C GLU A 331 5.30 22.00 -16.54
N SER A 332 5.25 22.33 -17.84
CA SER A 332 3.99 22.63 -18.55
C SER A 332 3.06 21.43 -18.55
N ARG A 333 3.57 20.25 -18.89
CA ARG A 333 2.80 19.00 -18.89
C ARG A 333 2.38 18.61 -17.47
N LYS A 334 3.26 18.76 -16.47
CA LYS A 334 2.88 18.52 -15.07
C LYS A 334 1.77 19.47 -14.61
N ARG A 335 1.83 20.75 -14.98
CA ARG A 335 0.77 21.75 -14.67
C ARG A 335 -0.57 21.35 -15.27
N GLU A 336 -0.58 20.90 -16.53
CA GLU A 336 -1.78 20.41 -17.21
C GLU A 336 -2.41 19.23 -16.44
N LEU A 337 -1.61 18.18 -16.17
CA LEU A 337 -2.05 16.98 -15.46
C LEU A 337 -2.58 17.29 -14.05
N LEU A 338 -1.83 18.09 -13.28
CA LEU A 338 -2.22 18.50 -11.92
C LEU A 338 -3.50 19.35 -11.94
N THR A 339 -3.68 20.23 -12.93
CA THR A 339 -4.90 21.04 -13.09
C THR A 339 -6.12 20.16 -13.34
N PHE A 340 -5.98 19.18 -14.24
CA PHE A 340 -7.03 18.21 -14.54
C PHE A 340 -7.43 17.43 -13.28
N TRP A 341 -6.48 16.80 -12.60
CA TRP A 341 -6.76 15.98 -11.41
C TRP A 341 -7.31 16.79 -10.24
N ARG A 342 -6.76 17.99 -10.00
CA ARG A 342 -7.26 18.90 -8.97
C ARG A 342 -8.72 19.24 -9.20
N THR A 343 -9.09 19.53 -10.44
CA THR A 343 -10.47 19.83 -10.83
C THR A 343 -11.36 18.61 -10.68
N LYS A 344 -10.94 17.46 -11.23
CA LYS A 344 -11.68 16.19 -11.19
C LYS A 344 -11.97 15.72 -9.77
N TRP A 345 -11.02 15.87 -8.85
CA TRP A 345 -11.09 15.31 -7.50
C TRP A 345 -11.18 16.34 -6.37
N GLN A 346 -11.39 17.62 -6.71
CA GLN A 346 -11.55 18.73 -5.76
C GLN A 346 -10.36 18.89 -4.81
N TRP A 347 -9.13 18.83 -5.34
CA TRP A 347 -7.95 19.04 -4.50
C TRP A 347 -7.88 20.48 -3.98
N SER A 348 -7.56 20.62 -2.69
CA SER A 348 -7.47 21.93 -2.05
C SER A 348 -6.18 22.67 -2.35
N ARG A 349 -5.06 21.95 -2.42
CA ARG A 349 -3.75 22.52 -2.76
C ARG A 349 -3.72 23.06 -4.19
N SER A 350 -2.97 24.13 -4.40
CA SER A 350 -2.75 24.70 -5.72
C SER A 350 -1.76 23.84 -6.53
N VAL A 351 -1.73 24.06 -7.84
CA VAL A 351 -0.76 23.40 -8.73
C VAL A 351 0.66 23.83 -8.37
N ASP A 352 0.88 25.10 -8.06
CA ASP A 352 2.17 25.62 -7.63
C ASP A 352 2.65 24.96 -6.33
N GLU A 353 1.77 24.81 -5.32
CA GLU A 353 2.12 24.13 -4.07
C GLU A 353 2.52 22.66 -4.27
N LEU A 354 1.98 21.99 -5.30
CA LEU A 354 2.29 20.60 -5.62
C LEU A 354 3.63 20.49 -6.36
N LEU A 355 3.89 21.37 -7.32
CA LEU A 355 5.17 21.44 -8.04
C LEU A 355 6.31 21.86 -7.12
N ASP A 356 6.09 22.87 -6.27
CA ASP A 356 7.07 23.32 -5.28
C ASP A 356 7.37 22.24 -4.24
N GLN A 357 6.41 21.36 -3.94
CA GLN A 357 6.70 20.19 -3.12
C GLN A 357 7.61 19.22 -3.87
N GLU A 358 7.25 18.84 -5.09
CA GLU A 358 8.02 17.88 -5.89
C GLU A 358 9.47 18.35 -6.08
N LEU A 359 9.67 19.63 -6.42
CA LEU A 359 11.00 20.23 -6.57
C LEU A 359 11.85 20.14 -5.29
N ARG A 360 11.22 20.30 -4.12
CA ARG A 360 11.91 20.23 -2.82
C ARG A 360 12.14 18.80 -2.34
N SER A 361 11.24 17.87 -2.64
CA SER A 361 11.31 16.50 -2.15
C SER A 361 11.90 15.50 -3.13
N GLY A 362 12.02 15.86 -4.41
CA GLY A 362 12.41 14.94 -5.48
C GLY A 362 11.38 13.83 -5.73
N SER A 363 10.14 13.99 -5.27
CA SER A 363 9.14 12.92 -5.27
C SER A 363 7.77 13.42 -5.72
N MET A 364 7.02 12.56 -6.40
CA MET A 364 5.61 12.82 -6.75
C MET A 364 4.78 13.19 -5.52
N PRO A 365 3.80 14.11 -5.65
CA PRO A 365 2.85 14.39 -4.58
C PRO A 365 2.09 13.13 -4.12
N TRP A 366 1.75 13.07 -2.84
CA TRP A 366 1.02 11.93 -2.29
C TRP A 366 -0.41 11.84 -2.83
N GLU A 367 -0.97 12.97 -3.28
CA GLU A 367 -2.31 13.12 -3.85
C GLU A 367 -2.52 12.35 -5.14
N LEU A 368 -1.44 12.03 -5.88
CA LEU A 368 -1.52 11.22 -7.08
C LEU A 368 -2.13 9.86 -6.79
N VAL A 369 -3.03 9.45 -7.68
CA VAL A 369 -3.69 8.15 -7.61
C VAL A 369 -2.74 7.08 -8.07
N ARG A 370 -2.54 6.05 -7.24
CA ARG A 370 -1.65 4.94 -7.51
C ARG A 370 -2.39 3.62 -7.55
N MET A 371 -1.94 2.73 -8.43
CA MET A 371 -2.13 1.30 -8.27
C MET A 371 -0.97 0.75 -7.44
N ILE A 372 -1.28 -0.15 -6.50
CA ILE A 372 -0.32 -0.66 -5.52
C ILE A 372 -0.45 -2.17 -5.44
N GLY A 373 0.65 -2.87 -5.69
CA GLY A 373 0.72 -4.33 -5.53
C GLY A 373 0.73 -4.70 -4.05
N HIS A 374 -0.35 -5.29 -3.55
CA HIS A 374 -0.45 -5.74 -2.15
C HIS A 374 0.43 -6.97 -1.95
N ARG A 375 1.36 -6.94 -0.99
CA ARG A 375 2.40 -7.98 -0.80
C ARG A 375 3.18 -8.29 -2.09
N GLY A 376 3.37 -7.28 -2.93
CA GLY A 376 3.91 -7.40 -4.28
C GLY A 376 2.87 -7.86 -5.31
N ALA A 377 2.59 -9.16 -5.35
CA ALA A 377 1.75 -9.78 -6.40
C ALA A 377 0.36 -10.23 -5.92
N GLY A 378 0.01 -9.95 -4.66
CA GLY A 378 -1.23 -10.35 -4.02
C GLY A 378 -1.11 -11.55 -3.10
N LYS A 379 -2.18 -11.80 -2.34
CA LYS A 379 -2.25 -12.90 -1.36
C LYS A 379 -2.17 -14.30 -1.98
N THR A 380 -1.40 -15.20 -1.37
CA THR A 380 -1.31 -16.62 -1.74
C THR A 380 -1.74 -17.60 -0.63
N LYS A 381 -1.85 -18.90 -0.94
CA LYS A 381 -2.17 -19.96 0.03
C LYS A 381 -0.96 -20.25 0.92
N ARG A 382 -1.19 -20.76 2.14
CA ARG A 382 -0.13 -21.21 3.07
C ARG A 382 0.10 -22.74 2.94
N PRO A 383 1.34 -23.26 3.11
CA PRO A 383 2.60 -22.51 3.21
C PRO A 383 2.86 -21.69 1.94
N VAL A 384 3.65 -20.62 2.06
CA VAL A 384 3.89 -19.67 0.95
C VAL A 384 5.14 -20.00 0.17
N LEU A 385 6.00 -20.87 0.71
CA LEU A 385 7.27 -21.25 0.11
C LEU A 385 7.17 -22.64 -0.50
#